data_AF-A0A0F9NE12-F1
#
_entry.id   AF-A0A0F9NE12-F1
#
_cell.length_a   1.000
_cell.length_b   1.000
_cell.length_c   1.000
_cell.angle_alpha   90.00
_cell.angle_beta   90.00
_cell.angle_gamma   90.00
#
_symmetry.space_group_name_H-M   'P 1'
#
loop_
_entity.id
_entity.type
_entity.pdbx_description
1 polymer ?
#
loop_
_entity_poly.entity_id
_entity_poly.type
_entity_poly.pdbx_seq_one_letter_code
_entity_poly.pdbx_strand_id
1 'polypeptide(L)' 'MAETELEIMVRWENNESFEVTIKEDDGELLTLIKMDENGNISALWPHASAVVAKYIEDLLVRIGAEMKAL' A
#
# COMPACT_ATOMS: atom_id res chain seq x y z
N MET A 1 -21.13 -5.20 -16.32
CA MET A 1 -20.09 -5.65 -15.38
C MET A 1 -19.34 -4.40 -14.99
N ALA A 2 -19.32 -4.06 -13.69
CA ALA A 2 -18.48 -2.97 -13.22
C ALA A 2 -17.06 -3.51 -13.13
N GLU A 3 -16.13 -2.86 -13.83
CA GLU A 3 -14.70 -3.08 -13.68
C GLU A 3 -14.25 -2.20 -12.51
N THR A 4 -13.46 -2.76 -11.60
CA THR A 4 -12.88 -2.04 -10.46
C THR A 4 -11.37 -2.12 -10.61
N GLU A 5 -10.73 -0.96 -10.69
CA GLU A 5 -9.29 -0.81 -10.82
C GLU A 5 -8.71 -0.32 -9.49
N LEU A 6 -7.53 -0.84 -9.16
CA LEU A 6 -6.81 -0.46 -7.95
C LEU A 6 -5.35 -0.15 -8.29
N GLU A 7 -4.96 1.09 -8.06
CA GLU A 7 -3.62 1.58 -8.28
C GLU A 7 -2.84 1.56 -6.95
N ILE A 8 -1.70 0.89 -6.93
CA ILE A 8 -0.74 0.94 -5.81
C ILE A 8 0.53 1.61 -6.32
N MET A 9 0.93 2.69 -5.67
CA MET A 9 2.13 3.43 -6.02
C MET A 9 3.14 3.38 -4.88
N VAL A 10 4.34 2.89 -5.19
CA VAL A 10 5.47 2.79 -4.26
C VAL A 10 6.55 3.78 -4.70
N ARG A 11 6.99 4.66 -3.80
CA ARG A 11 8.06 5.63 -4.02
C ARG A 11 9.11 5.48 -2.92
N TRP A 12 10.39 5.56 -3.27
CA TRP A 12 11.47 5.48 -2.30
C TRP A 12 12.71 6.24 -2.75
N GLU A 13 13.47 6.69 -1.77
CA GLU A 13 14.81 7.27 -1.93
C GLU A 13 15.74 6.56 -0.94
N ASN A 14 16.88 6.08 -1.44
CA ASN A 14 17.77 5.22 -0.67
C ASN A 14 18.26 5.92 0.61
N ASN A 15 17.98 5.30 1.77
CA ASN A 15 18.31 5.81 3.10
C ASN A 15 17.62 7.13 3.51
N GLU A 16 16.57 7.56 2.79
CA GLU A 16 15.94 8.87 3.00
C GLU A 16 14.42 8.74 3.17
N SER A 17 13.73 8.23 2.15
CA SER A 17 12.27 8.22 2.15
C SER A 17 11.66 6.92 1.61
N PHE A 18 10.46 6.61 2.08
CA PHE A 18 9.62 5.53 1.57
C PHE A 18 8.14 5.88 1.72
N GLU A 19 7.38 5.76 0.64
CA GLU A 19 5.96 6.08 0.60
C GLU A 19 5.20 5.01 -0.20
N VAL A 20 4.05 4.58 0.32
CA VAL A 20 3.08 3.76 -0.42
C VAL A 20 1.75 4.48 -0.38
N THR A 21 1.16 4.67 -1.56
CA THR A 21 -0.18 5.23 -1.73
C THR A 21 -1.06 4.27 -2.52
N ILE A 22 -2.36 4.38 -2.33
CA ILE A 22 -3.37 3.55 -2.96
C ILE A 22 -4.56 4.37 -3.43
N LYS A 23 -5.11 4.01 -4.58
CA LYS A 23 -6.32 4.62 -5.16
C LYS A 23 -7.20 3.52 -5.76
N GLU A 24 -8.49 3.57 -5.48
CA GLU A 24 -9.51 2.65 -6.03
C GLU A 24 -10.39 3.46 -6.98
N ASP A 25 -10.43 3.07 -8.26
CA ASP A 25 -11.12 3.78 -9.35
C ASP A 25 -10.85 5.31 -9.36
N ASP A 26 -11.89 6.12 -9.47
CA ASP A 26 -11.88 7.59 -9.33
C ASP A 26 -11.91 8.07 -7.87
N GLY A 27 -11.62 7.18 -6.92
CA GLY A 27 -11.60 7.44 -5.49
C GLY A 27 -10.45 8.35 -5.03
N GLU A 28 -10.46 8.64 -3.72
CA GLU A 28 -9.42 9.45 -3.08
C GLU A 28 -8.09 8.68 -3.00
N LEU A 29 -6.98 9.37 -3.27
CA LEU A 29 -5.64 8.82 -3.05
C LEU A 29 -5.38 8.75 -1.54
N LEU A 30 -5.19 7.55 -1.02
CA LEU A 30 -4.86 7.32 0.38
C LEU A 30 -3.38 7.01 0.55
N THR A 31 -2.75 7.62 1.55
CA THR A 31 -1.39 7.26 1.97
C THR A 31 -1.46 6.10 2.96
N LEU A 32 -0.92 4.95 2.59
CA LEU A 32 -0.82 3.78 3.46
C LEU A 32 0.32 3.93 4.45
N ILE A 33 1.48 4.36 3.96
CA ILE A 33 2.65 4.64 4.80
C ILE A 33 3.48 5.73 4.15
N LYS A 34 4.04 6.60 4.98
CA LYS A 34 5.05 7.58 4.59
C LYS A 34 6.09 7.66 5.68
N MET A 35 7.33 7.41 5.31
CA MET A 35 8.51 7.54 6.15
C MET A 35 9.44 8.54 5.48
N ASP A 36 9.86 9.53 6.25
CA ASP A 36 10.82 10.56 5.85
C ASP A 36 11.80 10.67 7.02
N GLU A 37 12.83 9.83 6.99
CA GLU A 37 13.80 9.74 8.07
C GLU A 37 15.22 9.75 7.52
N ASN A 38 15.93 10.85 7.80
CA ASN A 38 17.34 11.10 7.50
C ASN A 38 18.28 10.05 8.11
N GLY A 39 18.35 8.85 7.51
CA GLY A 39 19.33 7.81 7.81
C GLY A 39 18.92 6.72 8.82
N ASN A 40 17.70 6.73 9.37
CA ASN A 40 17.22 5.69 10.31
C ASN A 40 16.07 4.82 9.76
N ILE A 41 15.78 4.95 8.46
CA ILE A 41 14.76 4.17 7.76
C ILE A 41 14.97 2.65 7.92
N SER A 42 16.23 2.20 8.02
CA SER A 42 16.59 0.80 8.22
C SER A 42 16.06 0.22 9.53
N ALA A 43 15.96 1.03 10.59
CA ALA A 43 15.42 0.59 11.87
C ALA A 43 13.88 0.46 11.83
N LEU A 44 13.22 1.31 11.05
CA LEU A 44 11.77 1.27 10.86
C LEU A 44 11.32 0.27 9.81
N TRP A 45 12.21 -0.11 8.88
CA TRP A 45 11.92 -0.94 7.73
C TRP A 45 11.21 -2.26 8.05
N PRO A 46 11.61 -3.04 9.09
CA PRO A 46 10.92 -4.28 9.43
C PRO A 46 9.44 -4.07 9.79
N HIS A 47 9.12 -2.93 10.41
CA HIS A 47 7.75 -2.58 10.78
C HIS A 47 6.97 -2.04 9.58
N ALA A 48 7.58 -1.16 8.80
CA ALA A 48 6.99 -0.56 7.61
C ALA A 48 6.62 -1.62 6.56
N SER A 49 7.55 -2.51 6.25
CA SER A 49 7.32 -3.61 5.30
C SER A 49 6.25 -4.58 5.79
N ALA A 50 6.19 -4.87 7.10
CA ALA A 50 5.14 -5.72 7.67
C ALA A 50 3.74 -5.10 7.54
N VAL A 51 3.61 -3.78 7.75
CA VAL A 51 2.34 -3.06 7.58
C VAL A 51 1.87 -3.12 6.12
N VAL A 52 2.77 -2.84 5.18
CA VAL A 52 2.43 -2.89 3.74
C VAL A 52 2.06 -4.30 3.32
N ALA A 53 2.84 -5.32 3.71
CA ALA A 53 2.56 -6.71 3.36
C ALA A 53 1.17 -7.16 3.87
N LYS A 54 0.87 -6.87 5.14
CA LYS A 54 -0.43 -7.21 5.73
C LYS A 54 -1.59 -6.52 5.01
N TYR A 55 -1.44 -5.25 4.70
CA TYR A 55 -2.49 -4.50 3.99
C TYR A 55 -2.78 -5.09 2.60
N ILE A 56 -1.74 -5.44 1.84
CA ILE A 56 -1.91 -6.07 0.52
C ILE A 56 -2.54 -7.46 0.65
N GLU A 57 -2.17 -8.24 1.66
CA GLU A 57 -2.80 -9.54 1.93
C GLU A 57 -4.30 -9.38 2.22
N ASP A 58 -4.67 -8.49 3.16
CA ASP A 58 -6.06 -8.20 3.51
C ASP A 58 -6.86 -7.71 2.30
N LEU A 59 -6.25 -6.90 1.44
CA LEU A 59 -6.85 -6.40 0.21
C LEU A 59 -7.15 -7.53 -0.79
N LEU A 60 -6.21 -8.45 -1.01
CA LEU A 60 -6.42 -9.59 -1.89
C LEU A 60 -7.49 -10.55 -1.36
N VAL A 61 -7.57 -10.72 -0.04
CA VAL A 61 -8.65 -11.49 0.61
C VAL A 61 -10.01 -10.84 0.35
N ARG A 62 -10.11 -9.51 0.49
CA ARG A 62 -11.33 -8.75 0.17
C ARG A 62 -11.76 -8.94 -1.29
N ILE A 63 -10.83 -8.70 -2.23
CA ILE A 63 -11.09 -8.87 -3.68
C ILE A 63 -11.55 -10.31 -3.97
N GLY A 64 -10.87 -11.31 -3.39
CA GLY A 64 -11.25 -12.71 -3.57
C GLY A 64 -12.63 -13.06 -3.00
N ALA A 65 -13.08 -12.37 -1.94
CA ALA A 65 -14.43 -12.51 -1.40
C ALA A 65 -15.48 -11.86 -2.31
N GLU A 66 -15.20 -10.66 -2.83
CA GLU A 66 -16.08 -9.94 -3.77
C GLU A 66 -16.25 -10.70 -5.09
N MET A 67 -15.16 -11.26 -5.64
CA MET A 67 -15.21 -12.10 -6.84
C MET A 67 -16.05 -13.37 -6.68
N LYS A 68 -16.17 -13.92 -5.47
CA LYS A 68 -17.01 -15.10 -5.18
C LYS A 68 -18.47 -14.74 -4.91
N ALA A 69 -18.75 -13.50 -4.53
CA ALA A 69 -20.08 -13.01 -4.22
C ALA A 69 -20.87 -12.60 -5.48
N LEU A 70 -20.16 -12.43 -6.61
CA LEU A 70 -20.69 -12.21 -7.97
C LEU A 70 -20.95 -13.53 -8.69
#